data_AF-A0A821WBS4-F1
#
_entry.id   AF-A0A821WBS4-F1
#
_cell.length_a   1.000
_cell.length_b   1.000
_cell.length_c   1.000
_cell.angle_alpha   90.00
_cell.angle_beta   90.00
_cell.angle_gamma   90.00
#
_symmetry.space_group_name_H-M   'P 1'
#
loop_
_entity.id
_entity.type
_entity.pdbx_description
1 polymer ?
#
loop_
_entity_poly.entity_id
_entity_poly.type
_entity_poly.pdbx_seq_one_letter_code
_entity_poly.pdbx_strand_id
1 'polypeptide(L)'
;MPCNKISDIVEGHVLELLHQGYSQPRIVHILKLDGINISQSTVSNVKRKIGRQRNSESKIKIFRTKSRLPRSIVNKVIKKIDINNPPTQRAIAKSVHIAQSSVSNIIKNAGFSLRKKRKVQSLTSSNIIKRRKRSRRFYLQLANHRYKKFITTDESWFYLDGVGGKRKLLY
;
A
#
# COMPACT_ATOMS: atom_id res chain seq x y z
N MET A 1 6.78 -26.27 6.00
CA MET A 1 5.44 -26.86 6.21
C MET A 1 5.10 -26.72 7.69
N PRO A 2 4.04 -26.01 8.09
CA PRO A 2 3.60 -26.00 9.48
C PRO A 2 3.10 -27.41 9.83
N CYS A 3 3.70 -28.05 10.84
CA CYS A 3 3.19 -29.33 11.33
C CYS A 3 1.83 -29.11 12.00
N ASN A 4 0.85 -29.96 11.69
CA ASN A 4 -0.46 -29.92 12.34
C ASN A 4 -0.29 -30.08 13.85
N LYS A 5 -0.93 -29.19 14.63
CA LYS A 5 -0.88 -29.22 16.09
C LYS A 5 -1.61 -30.49 16.56
N ILE A 6 -0.96 -31.30 17.39
CA ILE A 6 -1.57 -32.46 18.05
C ILE A 6 -2.49 -31.92 19.14
N SER A 7 -3.64 -32.58 19.37
CA SER A 7 -4.55 -32.23 20.46
C SER A 7 -3.84 -32.37 21.81
N ASP A 8 -4.07 -31.43 22.73
CA ASP A 8 -3.43 -31.40 24.04
C ASP A 8 -3.77 -32.66 24.86
N ILE A 9 -4.96 -33.25 24.64
CA ILE A 9 -5.41 -34.51 25.25
C ILE A 9 -4.53 -35.68 24.80
N VAL A 10 -4.25 -35.76 23.51
CA VAL A 10 -3.43 -36.82 22.91
C VAL A 10 -1.97 -36.68 23.37
N GLU A 11 -1.48 -35.45 23.51
CA GLU A 11 -0.15 -35.19 24.05
C GLU A 11 -0.04 -35.62 25.52
N GLY A 12 -1.05 -35.36 26.35
CA GLY A 12 -1.13 -35.81 27.74
C GLY A 12 -1.05 -37.32 27.86
N HIS A 13 -1.83 -38.05 27.05
CA HIS A 13 -1.86 -39.51 27.07
C HIS A 13 -0.51 -40.12 26.65
N VAL A 14 0.16 -39.53 25.65
CA VAL A 14 1.53 -39.94 25.26
C VAL A 14 2.53 -39.71 26.40
N LEU A 15 2.42 -38.60 27.14
CA LEU A 15 3.31 -38.29 28.26
C LEU A 15 3.11 -39.25 29.44
N GLU A 16 1.87 -39.63 29.74
CA GLU A 16 1.54 -40.60 30.77
C GLU A 16 2.15 -41.98 30.46
N LEU A 17 1.97 -42.48 29.23
CA LEU A 17 2.57 -43.75 28.81
C LEU A 17 4.10 -43.71 28.79
N LEU A 18 4.70 -42.56 28.48
CA LEU A 18 6.15 -42.36 28.61
C LEU A 18 6.62 -42.39 30.07
N HIS A 19 5.84 -41.83 31.00
CA HIS A 19 6.14 -41.84 32.43
C HIS A 19 6.05 -43.24 33.04
N GLN A 20 5.12 -44.05 32.55
CA GLN A 20 4.99 -45.48 32.89
C GLN A 20 6.11 -46.36 32.29
N GLY A 21 7.02 -45.80 31.50
CA GLY A 21 8.21 -46.49 30.99
C GLY A 21 7.99 -47.28 29.70
N TYR A 22 6.87 -47.09 29.00
CA TYR A 22 6.62 -47.80 27.74
C TYR A 22 7.55 -47.33 26.61
N SER A 23 7.92 -48.27 25.73
CA SER A 23 8.70 -47.98 24.53
C SER A 23 7.85 -47.28 23.46
N GLN A 24 8.46 -46.42 22.63
CA GLN A 24 7.75 -45.64 21.61
C GLN A 24 6.90 -46.50 20.64
N PRO A 25 7.36 -47.66 20.16
CA PRO A 25 6.53 -48.54 19.34
C PRO A 25 5.31 -49.08 20.09
N ARG A 26 5.45 -49.36 21.39
CA ARG A 26 4.37 -49.87 22.23
C ARG A 26 3.31 -48.80 22.49
N ILE A 27 3.74 -47.55 22.69
CA ILE A 27 2.86 -46.38 22.85
C ILE A 27 2.00 -46.19 21.61
N VAL A 28 2.60 -46.26 20.41
CA VAL A 28 1.84 -46.16 19.14
C VAL A 28 0.82 -47.29 19.03
N HIS A 29 1.17 -48.51 19.46
CA HIS A 29 0.26 -49.64 19.41
C HIS A 29 -0.93 -49.47 20.38
N ILE A 30 -0.68 -49.04 21.62
CA ILE A 30 -1.72 -48.76 22.62
C ILE A 30 -2.68 -47.68 22.11
N LEU A 31 -2.14 -46.54 21.67
CA LEU A 31 -2.95 -45.44 21.17
C LEU A 31 -3.76 -45.82 19.93
N LYS A 32 -3.23 -46.73 19.09
CA LYS A 32 -3.96 -47.26 17.94
C LYS A 32 -5.13 -48.16 18.35
N LEU A 33 -5.01 -48.90 19.46
CA LEU A 33 -6.13 -49.68 20.04
C LEU A 33 -7.23 -48.75 20.56
N ASP A 34 -6.85 -47.60 21.12
CA ASP A 34 -7.77 -46.54 21.57
C ASP A 34 -8.36 -45.71 20.42
N GLY A 35 -8.10 -46.08 19.15
CA GLY A 35 -8.60 -45.39 17.96
C GLY A 35 -7.79 -44.15 17.56
N ILE A 36 -6.68 -43.86 18.22
CA ILE A 36 -5.84 -42.67 17.99
C ILE A 36 -4.62 -43.07 17.13
N ASN A 37 -4.65 -42.69 15.85
CA ASN A 37 -3.56 -43.01 14.92
C ASN A 37 -2.44 -41.96 14.96
N ILE A 38 -1.26 -42.35 15.48
CA ILE A 38 -0.09 -41.48 15.62
C ILE A 38 1.16 -42.17 15.08
N SER A 39 2.05 -41.39 14.46
CA SER A 39 3.35 -41.89 14.00
C SER A 39 4.39 -41.97 15.14
N GLN A 40 5.35 -42.88 15.05
CA GLN A 40 6.45 -42.96 16.02
C GLN A 40 7.27 -41.66 16.09
N SER A 41 7.42 -40.94 14.96
CA SER A 41 8.13 -39.66 14.91
C SER A 41 7.39 -38.60 15.73
N THR A 42 6.06 -38.64 15.76
CA THR A 42 5.24 -37.78 16.61
C THR A 42 5.50 -38.04 18.10
N VAL A 43 5.53 -39.30 18.54
CA VAL A 43 5.86 -39.68 19.93
C VAL A 43 7.29 -39.24 20.30
N SER A 44 8.24 -39.41 19.37
CA SER A 44 9.61 -38.92 19.55
C SER A 44 9.68 -37.39 19.68
N ASN A 45 8.89 -36.66 18.89
CA ASN A 45 8.79 -35.21 18.98
C ASN A 45 8.19 -34.75 20.32
N VAL A 46 7.15 -35.43 20.82
CA VAL A 46 6.56 -35.16 22.15
C VAL A 46 7.58 -35.44 23.25
N LYS A 47 8.25 -36.61 23.24
CA LYS A 47 9.31 -36.97 24.19
C LYS A 47 10.43 -35.93 24.23
N ARG A 48 10.85 -35.45 23.06
CA ARG A 48 11.93 -34.46 22.90
C ARG A 48 11.43 -33.01 23.01
N LYS A 49 10.13 -32.79 23.29
CA LYS A 49 9.48 -31.46 23.31
C LYS A 49 9.72 -30.64 22.02
N ILE A 50 9.97 -31.30 20.89
CA ILE A 50 10.21 -30.69 19.58
C ILE A 50 8.90 -30.07 19.11
N GLY A 51 8.82 -28.73 19.14
CA GLY A 51 7.62 -27.97 18.77
C GLY A 51 7.02 -27.16 19.91
N ARG A 52 7.14 -27.60 21.18
CA ARG A 52 6.76 -26.77 22.35
C ARG A 52 7.64 -25.53 22.48
N GLN A 53 8.94 -25.65 22.20
CA GLN A 53 9.85 -24.49 22.08
C GLN A 53 9.54 -23.56 20.89
N ARG A 54 8.78 -24.02 19.88
CA ARG A 54 8.31 -23.19 18.75
C ARG A 54 6.91 -22.61 18.99
N ASN A 55 6.18 -23.14 19.98
CA ASN A 55 4.78 -22.84 20.29
C ASN A 55 4.57 -22.12 21.62
N SER A 56 5.64 -21.71 22.33
CA SER A 56 5.53 -20.79 23.46
C SER A 56 4.77 -19.53 23.05
N GLU A 57 3.96 -18.95 23.95
CA GLU A 57 3.15 -17.75 23.70
C GLU A 57 3.99 -16.59 23.16
N SER A 58 5.27 -16.56 23.51
CA SER A 58 6.32 -15.76 22.87
C SER A 58 6.71 -16.29 21.49
N LYS A 59 5.74 -16.55 20.60
CA LYS A 59 6.06 -16.61 19.17
C LYS A 59 6.49 -15.22 18.76
N ILE A 60 7.80 -15.00 18.76
CA ILE A 60 8.41 -13.96 17.93
C ILE A 60 8.01 -14.37 16.51
N LYS A 61 6.88 -13.84 16.04
CA LYS A 61 6.55 -13.87 14.62
C LYS A 61 7.74 -13.20 13.97
N ILE A 62 8.62 -14.00 13.37
CA ILE A 62 9.69 -13.51 12.52
C ILE A 62 8.96 -12.97 11.29
N PHE A 63 8.37 -11.79 11.44
CA PHE A 63 8.00 -10.98 10.33
C PHE A 63 9.31 -10.75 9.61
N ARG A 64 9.43 -11.30 8.39
CA ARG A 64 10.44 -10.80 7.46
C ARG A 64 10.18 -9.30 7.38
N THR A 65 11.01 -8.53 8.07
CA THR A 65 10.95 -7.08 8.01
C THR A 65 11.16 -6.76 6.54
N LYS A 66 10.09 -6.28 5.88
CA LYS A 66 10.22 -5.79 4.51
C LYS A 66 11.41 -4.84 4.51
N SER A 67 12.36 -5.05 3.61
CA SER A 67 13.56 -4.23 3.53
C SER A 67 13.11 -2.76 3.43
N ARG A 68 13.27 -2.03 4.54
CA ARG A 68 12.94 -0.61 4.57
C ARG A 68 14.07 0.09 3.83
N LEU A 69 13.72 0.94 2.88
CA LEU A 69 14.70 1.79 2.23
C LEU A 69 15.44 2.61 3.29
N PRO A 70 16.76 2.81 3.14
CA PRO A 70 17.52 3.60 4.08
C PRO A 70 16.97 5.02 4.14
N ARG A 71 16.97 5.60 5.34
CA ARG A 71 16.38 6.93 5.62
C ARG A 71 17.00 8.03 4.75
N SER A 72 18.28 7.89 4.38
CA SER A 72 18.99 8.77 3.46
C SER A 72 18.34 8.85 2.07
N ILE A 73 17.91 7.71 1.51
CA ILE A 73 17.22 7.63 0.22
C ILE A 73 15.84 8.27 0.33
N VAL A 74 15.09 7.96 1.40
CA VAL A 74 13.77 8.54 1.66
C VAL A 74 13.86 10.06 1.73
N ASN A 75 14.85 10.60 2.46
CA ASN A 75 15.07 12.04 2.57
C ASN A 75 15.48 12.67 1.22
N LYS A 76 16.31 12.01 0.40
CA LYS A 76 16.64 12.48 -0.96
C LYS A 76 15.39 12.58 -1.84
N VAL A 77 14.48 11.60 -1.74
CA VAL A 77 13.21 11.59 -2.49
C VAL A 77 12.30 12.71 -2.01
N ILE A 78 12.13 12.89 -0.70
CA ILE A 78 11.29 13.96 -0.12
C ILE A 78 11.79 15.34 -0.57
N LYS A 79 13.09 15.61 -0.51
CA LYS A 79 13.68 16.88 -0.98
C LYS A 79 13.37 17.19 -2.45
N LYS A 80 13.21 16.17 -3.32
CA LYS A 80 12.86 16.36 -4.73
C LYS A 80 11.36 16.55 -4.96
N ILE A 81 10.53 16.07 -4.03
CA ILE A 81 9.07 16.23 -4.08
C ILE A 81 8.67 17.59 -3.52
N ASP A 82 9.38 18.07 -2.50
CA ASP A 82 9.12 19.33 -1.79
C ASP A 82 9.67 20.56 -2.55
N ILE A 83 9.36 20.64 -3.85
CA ILE A 83 9.74 21.74 -4.73
C ILE A 83 8.51 22.15 -5.55
N ASN A 84 8.40 23.44 -5.89
CA ASN A 84 7.37 23.94 -6.80
C ASN A 84 7.48 23.24 -8.18
N ASN A 85 6.42 22.52 -8.57
CA ASN A 85 6.36 21.66 -9.76
C ASN A 85 7.41 20.52 -9.73
N PRO A 86 7.21 19.49 -8.90
CA PRO A 86 8.18 18.42 -8.78
C PRO A 86 8.33 17.63 -10.09
N PRO A 87 9.52 17.06 -10.36
CA PRO A 87 9.73 16.16 -11.48
C PRO A 87 8.85 14.92 -11.37
N THR A 88 8.65 14.23 -12.50
CA THR A 88 7.84 13.00 -12.51
C THR A 88 8.43 11.93 -11.59
N GLN A 89 7.58 11.07 -11.02
CA GLN A 89 8.05 9.97 -10.16
C GLN A 89 9.11 9.10 -10.85
N ARG A 90 8.98 8.89 -12.17
CA ARG A 90 9.96 8.14 -12.98
C ARG A 90 11.29 8.86 -13.09
N ALA A 91 11.30 10.18 -13.24
CA ALA A 91 12.53 10.97 -13.25
C ALA A 91 13.22 10.95 -11.87
N ILE A 92 12.45 11.07 -10.78
CA ILE A 92 12.97 10.94 -9.41
C ILE A 92 13.59 9.56 -9.21
N ALA A 93 12.85 8.50 -9.57
CA ALA A 93 13.29 7.11 -9.49
C ALA A 93 14.63 6.87 -10.21
N LYS A 94 14.75 7.34 -11.46
CA LYS A 94 16.01 7.28 -12.23
C LYS A 94 17.14 8.03 -11.53
N SER A 95 16.88 9.22 -11.02
CA SER A 95 17.91 10.06 -10.39
C SER A 95 18.39 9.57 -9.01
N VAL A 96 17.60 8.74 -8.34
CA VAL A 96 17.91 8.16 -7.01
C VAL A 96 18.23 6.66 -7.12
N HIS A 97 18.20 6.09 -8.33
CA HIS A 97 18.43 4.66 -8.62
C HIS A 97 17.53 3.73 -7.80
N ILE A 98 16.23 4.04 -7.74
CA ILE A 98 15.24 3.20 -7.07
C ILE A 98 14.06 2.91 -7.99
N ALA A 99 13.28 1.87 -7.67
CA ALA A 99 12.04 1.58 -8.39
C ALA A 99 11.02 2.71 -8.25
N GLN A 100 10.24 2.95 -9.30
CA GLN A 100 9.16 3.95 -9.28
C GLN A 100 8.11 3.65 -8.22
N SER A 101 7.78 2.37 -8.00
CA SER A 101 6.85 1.93 -6.95
C SER A 101 7.31 2.35 -5.55
N SER A 102 8.62 2.31 -5.29
CA SER A 102 9.21 2.78 -4.04
C SER A 102 9.04 4.29 -3.84
N VAL A 103 9.21 5.09 -4.90
CA VAL A 103 8.94 6.54 -4.86
C VAL A 103 7.47 6.80 -4.53
N SER A 104 6.54 6.07 -5.16
CA SER A 104 5.10 6.18 -4.89
C SER A 104 4.77 5.83 -3.43
N ASN A 105 5.39 4.79 -2.88
CA ASN A 105 5.22 4.41 -1.47
C ASN A 105 5.77 5.47 -0.52
N ILE A 106 6.92 6.07 -0.83
CA ILE A 106 7.49 7.18 -0.05
C ILE A 106 6.54 8.37 -0.05
N ILE A 107 6.01 8.77 -1.22
CA ILE A 107 5.04 9.87 -1.36
C ILE A 107 3.80 9.61 -0.48
N LYS A 108 3.24 8.40 -0.58
CA LYS A 108 2.05 8.00 0.19
C LYS A 108 2.32 8.03 1.70
N ASN A 109 3.46 7.50 2.14
CA ASN A 109 3.84 7.45 3.55
C ASN A 109 4.18 8.84 4.13
N ALA A 110 4.68 9.76 3.30
CA ALA A 110 4.96 11.13 3.69
C ALA A 110 3.72 12.04 3.67
N GLY A 111 2.55 11.53 3.30
CA GLY A 111 1.29 12.28 3.30
C GLY A 111 1.09 13.23 2.11
N PHE A 112 1.93 13.13 1.07
CA PHE A 112 1.77 13.95 -0.14
C PHE A 112 0.67 13.37 -1.04
N SER A 113 -0.16 14.26 -1.60
CA SER A 113 -1.15 13.89 -2.62
C SER A 113 -0.70 14.33 -4.01
N LEU A 114 -0.75 13.42 -4.98
CA LEU A 114 -0.37 13.72 -6.35
C LEU A 114 -1.59 14.26 -7.13
N ARG A 115 -1.55 15.54 -7.52
CA ARG A 115 -2.59 16.15 -8.36
C ARG A 115 -2.03 16.46 -9.75
N LYS A 116 -2.50 15.74 -10.77
CA LYS A 116 -2.16 16.01 -12.17
C LYS A 116 -2.95 17.22 -12.68
N LYS A 117 -2.28 18.35 -12.89
CA LYS A 117 -2.87 19.49 -13.59
C LYS A 117 -2.55 19.40 -15.08
N ARG A 118 -3.58 19.53 -15.93
CA ARG A 118 -3.40 19.66 -17.39
C ARG A 118 -3.27 21.14 -17.72
N LYS A 119 -2.30 21.49 -18.57
CA LYS A 119 -2.24 22.83 -19.15
C LYS A 119 -3.35 22.95 -20.19
N VAL A 120 -4.16 24.01 -20.11
CA VAL A 120 -5.24 24.29 -21.07
C VAL A 120 -4.65 24.76 -22.40
N GLN A 121 -3.60 25.58 -22.35
CA GLN A 121 -2.93 26.15 -23.51
C GLN A 121 -1.42 26.27 -23.26
N SER A 122 -0.61 26.09 -24.30
CA SER A 122 0.80 26.49 -24.28
C SER A 122 0.90 27.99 -24.52
N LEU A 123 1.34 28.76 -23.52
CA LEU A 123 1.43 30.21 -23.63
C LEU A 123 2.80 30.64 -24.14
N THR A 124 2.81 31.49 -25.16
CA THR A 124 4.01 32.23 -25.57
C THR A 124 4.35 33.29 -24.52
N SER A 125 5.63 33.67 -24.44
CA SER A 125 6.11 34.74 -23.54
C SER A 125 5.32 36.04 -23.72
N SER A 126 5.05 36.42 -24.98
CA SER A 126 4.21 37.57 -25.33
C SER A 126 2.80 37.48 -24.73
N ASN A 127 2.14 36.31 -24.82
CA ASN A 127 0.81 36.11 -24.24
C ASN A 127 0.82 36.15 -22.71
N ILE A 128 1.88 35.65 -22.06
CA ILE A 128 2.05 35.76 -20.60
C ILE A 128 2.11 37.23 -20.18
N ILE A 129 2.91 38.05 -20.87
CA ILE A 129 3.04 39.49 -20.59
C ILE A 129 1.70 40.20 -20.80
N LYS A 130 1.03 39.94 -21.93
CA LYS A 130 -0.30 40.52 -22.22
C LYS A 130 -1.32 40.15 -21.14
N ARG A 131 -1.39 38.88 -20.72
CA ARG A 131 -2.28 38.42 -19.65
C ARG A 131 -1.97 39.10 -18.32
N ARG A 132 -0.70 39.20 -17.93
CA ARG A 132 -0.29 39.87 -16.67
C ARG A 132 -0.62 41.36 -16.66
N LYS A 133 -0.46 42.05 -17.79
CA LYS A 133 -0.82 43.47 -17.93
C LYS A 133 -2.33 43.69 -17.88
N ARG A 134 -3.11 42.85 -18.58
CA ARG A 134 -4.57 42.94 -18.62
C ARG A 134 -5.23 42.53 -17.29
N SER A 135 -4.73 41.50 -16.63
CA SER A 135 -5.32 40.97 -15.38
C SER A 135 -5.33 42.02 -14.27
N ARG A 136 -4.24 42.78 -14.09
CA ARG A 136 -4.19 43.85 -13.08
C ARG A 136 -5.19 44.96 -13.38
N ARG A 137 -5.30 45.40 -14.63
CA ARG A 137 -6.26 46.43 -15.04
C ARG A 137 -7.71 45.97 -14.81
N PHE A 138 -8.00 44.73 -15.21
CA PHE A 138 -9.32 44.14 -15.03
C PHE A 138 -9.69 43.95 -13.55
N TYR A 139 -8.75 43.50 -12.72
CA TYR A 139 -8.96 43.39 -11.26
C TYR A 139 -9.36 44.73 -10.63
N LEU A 140 -8.67 45.82 -10.99
CA LEU A 140 -9.01 47.17 -10.50
C LEU A 140 -10.41 47.63 -10.94
N GLN A 141 -10.89 47.19 -12.11
CA GLN A 141 -12.24 47.48 -12.57
C GLN A 141 -13.32 46.67 -11.83
N LEU A 142 -12.97 45.49 -11.31
CA LEU A 142 -13.86 44.63 -10.53
C LEU A 142 -13.90 44.98 -9.03
N ALA A 143 -12.84 45.63 -8.52
CA ALA A 143 -12.70 46.01 -7.12
C ALA A 143 -13.85 46.91 -6.61
N ASN A 144 -13.97 47.04 -5.29
CA ASN A 144 -15.00 47.86 -4.62
C ASN A 144 -16.44 47.54 -5.07
N HIS A 145 -16.74 46.24 -5.16
CA HIS A 145 -18.05 45.72 -5.60
C HIS A 145 -18.50 46.13 -7.01
N ARG A 146 -17.61 46.72 -7.82
CA ARG A 146 -17.92 47.10 -9.21
C ARG A 146 -18.14 45.90 -10.12
N TYR A 147 -17.67 44.71 -9.72
CA TYR A 147 -17.97 43.43 -10.41
C TYR A 147 -19.47 43.20 -10.62
N LYS A 148 -20.34 43.74 -9.76
CA LYS A 148 -21.80 43.62 -9.88
C LYS A 148 -22.37 44.26 -11.15
N LYS A 149 -21.61 45.15 -11.79
CA LYS A 149 -22.02 45.82 -13.03
C LYS A 149 -21.64 45.03 -14.29
N PHE A 150 -20.90 43.93 -14.14
CA PHE A 150 -20.44 43.11 -15.26
C PHE A 150 -21.37 41.91 -15.44
N ILE A 151 -21.78 41.69 -16.68
CA ILE A 151 -22.44 40.47 -17.13
C ILE A 151 -21.41 39.73 -18.00
N THR A 152 -21.17 38.45 -17.71
CA THR A 152 -20.27 37.60 -18.48
C THR A 152 -21.06 36.50 -19.15
N THR A 153 -20.86 36.33 -20.45
CA THR A 153 -21.41 35.23 -21.25
C THR A 153 -20.27 34.35 -21.74
N ASP A 154 -20.51 33.04 -21.79
CA ASP A 154 -19.60 32.06 -22.38
C ASP A 154 -20.46 30.98 -23.03
N GLU A 155 -20.05 30.51 -24.20
CA GLU A 155 -20.77 29.49 -24.96
C GLU A 155 -20.11 28.14 -24.70
N SER A 156 -20.92 27.10 -24.49
CA SER A 156 -20.38 25.76 -24.29
C SER A 156 -21.18 24.72 -25.05
N TRP A 157 -20.46 23.72 -25.58
CA TRP A 157 -21.09 22.60 -26.28
C TRP A 157 -21.76 21.67 -25.29
N PHE A 158 -23.04 21.37 -25.52
CA PHE A 158 -23.74 20.29 -24.84
C PHE A 158 -23.95 19.13 -25.80
N TYR A 159 -23.82 17.92 -25.25
CA TYR A 159 -23.94 16.67 -26.00
C TYR A 159 -25.21 15.96 -25.57
N LEU A 160 -26.07 15.61 -26.53
CA LEU A 160 -27.29 14.84 -26.28
C LEU A 160 -27.05 13.35 -26.57
N ASP A 161 -27.39 12.51 -25.60
CA ASP A 161 -27.40 11.06 -25.78
C ASP A 161 -28.75 10.61 -26.38
N GLY A 162 -28.72 9.67 -27.32
CA GLY A 162 -29.93 9.07 -27.92
C GLY A 162 -30.38 9.62 -29.28
N VAL A 163 -29.65 10.56 -29.89
CA VAL A 163 -29.99 11.08 -31.22
C VAL A 163 -29.22 10.33 -32.32
N GLY A 164 -29.93 9.81 -33.32
CA GLY A 164 -29.37 9.16 -34.53
C GLY A 164 -28.72 10.13 -35.53
N GLY A 165 -28.42 11.37 -35.10
CA GLY A 165 -27.94 12.47 -35.94
C GLY A 165 -26.89 13.35 -35.23
N LYS A 166 -26.74 14.62 -35.65
CA LYS A 166 -25.73 15.54 -35.08
C LYS A 166 -25.97 15.78 -33.58
N ARG A 167 -25.07 15.25 -32.74
CA ARG A 167 -25.15 15.27 -31.27
C ARG A 167 -24.66 16.55 -30.59
N LYS A 168 -24.35 17.61 -31.34
CA LYS A 168 -23.73 18.84 -30.83
C LYS A 168 -24.69 20.01 -31.00
N LEU A 169 -25.12 20.60 -29.89
CA LEU A 169 -25.87 21.84 -29.87
C LEU A 169 -25.01 22.92 -29.19
N LEU A 170 -24.99 24.12 -29.78
CA LEU A 170 -24.34 25.32 -29.25
C LEU A 170 -25.44 26.24 -28.69
N TYR A 171 -25.18 26.87 -27.55
CA TYR A 171 -26.03 27.91 -26.96
C TYR A 171 -25.15 29.05 -26.49
#